data_AF-A0A8C6Y1X4-F1
#
_entry.id   AF-A0A8C6Y1X4-F1
#
_cell.length_a   1.000
_cell.length_b   1.000
_cell.length_c   1.000
_cell.angle_alpha   90.00
_cell.angle_beta   90.00
_cell.angle_gamma   90.00
#
_symmetry.space_group_name_H-M   'P 1'
#
loop_
_entity.id
_entity.type
_entity.pdbx_description
1 polymer ?
#
loop_
_entity_poly.entity_id
_entity_poly.type
_entity_poly.pdbx_seq_one_letter_code
_entity_poly.pdbx_strand_id
1 'polypeptide(L)'
;MIWFDSIKDWRQELERTKGNLKFKAMNANEGYKVSKKLPAYFVVPMAISEESILRYQGRGIPIWCWSCHNGAALLKMSTFAKEQDDNTSQLHRLFLDGMYRTIDKPPYEALKTEDLSSSLPSLQEIQVAYTKFKQLFLIDNSAEFWDTDVKWFSLLESTNWLEIIRRCLRKTIDIIELLEGQSTNVLLQEENASDLCCVISCLVQIMMDSYCRTKLGFQSLIQKEWIMGGHAFLDRCNHLRQSDKEEAPVFLLFLDCVWQLVQQYQPAFEFTETYLTVLSDSLYIPIFSTFFFNSQHQRDTTTYGGSLDTEGSKLNFLSVWDWSVQFEHEAQALLNNPLYAEKPKLDKKTKLELSSGSSDFVF
;
A
#
# COMPACT_ATOMS: atom_id res chain seq x y z
N MET A 1 -10.67 9.46 -9.61
CA MET A 1 -9.54 8.62 -9.14
C MET A 1 -8.27 9.16 -9.77
N ILE A 2 -7.14 9.10 -9.07
CA ILE A 2 -5.80 9.43 -9.60
C ILE A 2 -5.10 8.14 -9.98
N TRP A 3 -4.49 8.07 -11.17
CA TRP A 3 -3.92 6.83 -11.72
C TRP A 3 -2.43 6.67 -11.43
N PHE A 4 -1.74 7.76 -11.11
CA PHE A 4 -0.31 7.82 -10.80
C PHE A 4 0.60 7.34 -11.94
N ASP A 5 0.09 7.39 -13.17
CA ASP A 5 0.81 7.04 -14.40
C ASP A 5 1.55 8.25 -15.02
N SER A 6 1.36 9.45 -14.47
CA SER A 6 1.97 10.69 -14.94
C SER A 6 2.57 11.50 -13.78
N ILE A 7 3.60 12.30 -14.05
CA ILE A 7 4.17 13.21 -13.03
C ILE A 7 3.13 14.21 -12.47
N LYS A 8 2.10 14.55 -13.25
CA LYS A 8 1.04 15.48 -12.85
C LYS A 8 0.20 14.88 -11.73
N ASP A 9 -0.10 13.59 -11.81
CA ASP A 9 -0.87 12.85 -10.80
C ASP A 9 -0.17 12.87 -9.44
N TRP A 10 1.14 12.59 -9.43
CA TRP A 10 1.97 12.65 -8.21
C TRP A 10 2.03 14.07 -7.63
N ARG A 11 2.15 15.10 -8.47
CA ARG A 11 2.11 16.50 -8.03
C ARG A 11 0.76 16.89 -7.45
N GLN A 12 -0.34 16.43 -8.05
CA GLN A 12 -1.69 16.69 -7.55
C GLN A 12 -1.89 16.09 -6.16
N GLU A 13 -1.43 14.86 -5.94
CA GLU A 13 -1.54 14.21 -4.63
C GLU A 13 -0.63 14.86 -3.57
N LEU A 14 0.56 15.32 -3.97
CA LEU A 14 1.43 16.15 -3.13
C LEU A 14 0.77 17.46 -2.73
N GLU A 15 0.08 18.13 -3.65
CA GLU A 15 -0.65 19.37 -3.35
C GLU A 15 -1.81 19.12 -2.40
N ARG A 16 -2.57 18.03 -2.61
CA ARG A 16 -3.70 17.64 -1.74
C ARG A 16 -3.27 17.45 -0.28
N THR A 17 -2.10 16.85 -0.09
CA THR A 17 -1.52 16.53 1.23
C THR A 17 -0.57 17.62 1.74
N LYS A 18 -0.36 18.72 0.99
CA LYS A 18 0.63 19.78 1.27
C LYS A 18 2.08 19.28 1.41
N GLY A 19 2.38 18.09 0.87
CA GLY A 19 3.74 17.53 0.86
C GLY A 19 4.69 18.25 -0.10
N ASN A 20 4.15 19.01 -1.07
CA ASN A 20 4.90 19.78 -2.08
C ASN A 20 5.93 20.78 -1.50
N LEU A 21 5.82 21.12 -0.20
CA LEU A 21 6.78 21.98 0.50
C LEU A 21 8.13 21.30 0.78
N LYS A 22 8.12 19.98 1.03
CA LYS A 22 9.31 19.20 1.43
C LYS A 22 9.67 18.09 0.44
N PHE A 23 8.75 17.74 -0.47
CA PHE A 23 8.88 16.61 -1.38
C PHE A 23 8.65 17.02 -2.84
N LYS A 24 9.29 16.30 -3.77
CA LYS A 24 9.18 16.54 -5.22
C LYS A 24 8.87 15.25 -5.98
N ALA A 25 7.98 15.35 -6.96
CA ALA A 25 7.76 14.30 -7.94
C ALA A 25 8.87 14.31 -9.00
N MET A 26 9.34 13.14 -9.39
CA MET A 26 10.44 12.96 -10.35
C MET A 26 10.06 11.96 -11.45
N ASN A 27 10.81 12.01 -12.54
CA ASN A 27 10.75 11.10 -13.68
C ASN A 27 12.10 10.41 -13.96
N ALA A 28 12.99 10.34 -12.96
CA ALA A 28 14.33 9.75 -13.10
C ALA A 28 14.30 8.29 -13.58
N ASN A 29 13.22 7.56 -13.30
CA ASN A 29 13.02 6.17 -13.73
C ASN A 29 12.09 6.03 -14.94
N GLU A 30 11.86 7.10 -15.70
CA GLU A 30 11.11 7.04 -16.96
C GLU A 30 11.82 6.11 -17.96
N GLY A 31 11.06 5.19 -18.55
CA GLY A 31 11.61 4.09 -19.35
C GLY A 31 12.37 3.03 -18.53
N TYR A 32 12.20 3.02 -17.21
CA TYR A 32 12.76 2.01 -16.28
C TYR A 32 14.29 1.93 -16.31
N LYS A 33 14.95 3.08 -16.54
CA LYS A 33 16.41 3.21 -16.64
C LYS A 33 17.14 2.96 -15.32
N VAL A 34 16.47 3.18 -14.18
CA VAL A 34 17.04 2.97 -12.84
C VAL A 34 16.73 1.57 -12.35
N SER A 35 15.44 1.20 -12.37
CA SER A 35 14.96 -0.09 -11.88
C SER A 35 13.63 -0.46 -12.50
N LYS A 36 13.49 -1.75 -12.82
CA LYS A 36 12.24 -2.36 -13.27
C LYS A 36 11.23 -2.53 -12.13
N LYS A 37 11.69 -2.49 -10.87
CA LYS A 37 10.83 -2.59 -9.68
C LYS A 37 10.25 -1.25 -9.24
N LEU A 38 10.87 -0.13 -9.62
CA LEU A 38 10.34 1.20 -9.33
C LEU A 38 9.34 1.63 -10.42
N PRO A 39 8.33 2.44 -10.07
CA PRO A 39 7.46 3.06 -11.06
C PRO A 39 8.24 4.08 -11.90
N ALA A 40 7.68 4.46 -13.04
CA ALA A 40 8.27 5.48 -13.91
C ALA A 40 8.35 6.85 -13.21
N TYR A 41 7.37 7.15 -12.35
CA TYR A 41 7.26 8.37 -11.59
C TYR A 41 7.05 8.05 -10.12
N PHE A 42 7.71 8.80 -9.24
CA PHE A 42 7.59 8.67 -7.79
C PHE A 42 8.02 9.97 -7.12
N VAL A 43 7.82 10.05 -5.81
CA VAL A 43 8.12 11.23 -5.01
C VAL A 43 9.23 10.95 -4.01
N VAL A 44 10.16 11.90 -3.88
CA VAL A 44 11.25 11.85 -2.91
C VAL A 44 11.41 13.18 -2.17
N PRO A 45 12.09 13.20 -1.02
CA PRO A 45 12.58 14.42 -0.38
C PRO A 45 13.27 15.37 -1.36
N MET A 46 12.97 16.67 -1.28
CA MET A 46 13.50 17.72 -2.16
C MET A 46 15.04 17.71 -2.24
N ALA A 47 15.69 17.37 -1.12
CA ALA A 47 17.13 17.40 -0.95
C ALA A 47 17.87 16.21 -1.59
N ILE A 48 17.15 15.15 -2.01
CA ILE A 48 17.77 14.02 -2.71
C ILE A 48 18.09 14.42 -4.15
N SER A 49 19.32 14.16 -4.58
CA SER A 49 19.78 14.40 -5.95
C SER A 49 19.46 13.23 -6.88
N GLU A 50 19.31 13.52 -8.17
CA GLU A 50 19.08 12.50 -9.20
C GLU A 50 20.23 11.48 -9.30
N GLU A 51 21.48 11.92 -9.07
CA GLU A 51 22.64 11.04 -9.07
C GLU A 51 22.54 9.95 -7.99
N SER A 52 22.06 10.29 -6.79
CA SER A 52 21.87 9.31 -5.72
C SER A 52 20.85 8.23 -6.10
N ILE A 53 19.82 8.59 -6.88
CA ILE A 53 18.76 7.68 -7.32
C ILE A 53 19.27 6.67 -8.36
N LEU A 54 20.19 7.11 -9.23
CA LEU A 54 20.80 6.24 -10.25
C LEU A 54 21.71 5.15 -9.65
N ARG A 55 22.11 5.29 -8.38
CA ARG A 55 22.95 4.30 -7.68
C ARG A 55 22.12 3.12 -7.21
N TYR A 56 22.76 1.95 -7.15
CA TYR A 56 22.20 0.73 -6.56
C TYR A 56 20.81 0.32 -7.06
N GLN A 57 20.52 0.58 -8.34
CA GLN A 57 19.21 0.28 -8.95
C GLN A 57 18.04 0.90 -8.15
N GLY A 58 18.25 2.09 -7.58
CA GLY A 58 17.24 2.80 -6.81
C GLY A 58 16.92 2.19 -5.44
N ARG A 59 17.71 1.22 -4.95
CA ARG A 59 17.59 0.72 -3.57
C ARG A 59 18.12 1.76 -2.57
N GLY A 60 17.56 1.75 -1.35
CA GLY A 60 17.96 2.70 -0.32
C GLY A 60 17.51 4.14 -0.58
N ILE A 61 16.53 4.33 -1.46
CA ILE A 61 15.91 5.64 -1.71
C ILE A 61 14.63 5.76 -0.85
N PRO A 62 14.52 6.77 0.03
CA PRO A 62 13.28 7.11 0.71
C PRO A 62 12.24 7.61 -0.29
N ILE A 63 11.18 6.83 -0.48
CA ILE A 63 10.04 7.16 -1.34
C ILE A 63 8.90 7.63 -0.47
N TRP A 64 8.32 8.77 -0.83
CA TRP A 64 7.20 9.35 -0.12
C TRP A 64 5.92 8.55 -0.30
N CYS A 65 5.24 8.30 0.81
CA CYS A 65 3.91 7.67 0.85
C CYS A 65 2.83 8.74 1.12
N TRP A 66 3.01 9.55 2.15
CA TRP A 66 2.01 10.52 2.60
C TRP A 66 2.61 11.64 3.47
N SER A 67 1.94 12.79 3.51
CA SER A 67 2.30 13.92 4.37
C SER A 67 1.15 14.27 5.31
N CYS A 68 1.49 14.41 6.59
CA CYS A 68 0.57 14.84 7.63
C CYS A 68 0.41 16.37 7.62
N HIS A 69 -0.72 16.85 8.15
CA HIS A 69 -1.04 18.28 8.23
C HIS A 69 -0.05 19.07 9.12
N ASN A 70 0.59 18.41 10.09
CA ASN A 70 1.60 18.97 10.97
C ASN A 70 3.01 19.06 10.34
N GLY A 71 3.20 18.59 9.11
CA GLY A 71 4.46 18.63 8.38
C GLY A 71 5.35 17.39 8.53
N ALA A 72 4.97 16.42 9.36
CA ALA A 72 5.55 15.09 9.38
C ALA A 72 5.14 14.29 8.13
N ALA A 73 5.89 13.26 7.78
CA ALA A 73 5.67 12.47 6.59
C ALA A 73 5.99 10.99 6.80
N LEU A 74 5.25 10.15 6.08
CA LEU A 74 5.48 8.72 5.98
C LEU A 74 6.25 8.43 4.69
N LEU A 75 7.36 7.72 4.84
CA LEU A 75 8.26 7.29 3.77
C LEU A 75 8.40 5.76 3.80
N LYS A 76 8.75 5.17 2.67
CA LYS A 76 9.17 3.75 2.59
C LYS A 76 10.47 3.61 1.82
N MET A 77 11.25 2.58 2.12
CA MET A 77 12.53 2.34 1.48
C MET A 77 12.89 0.86 1.47
N SER A 78 13.30 0.35 0.32
CA SER A 78 13.83 -1.00 0.19
C SER A 78 15.19 -1.12 0.87
N THR A 79 15.43 -2.18 1.63
CA THR A 79 16.74 -2.45 2.22
C THR A 79 17.69 -3.12 1.22
N PHE A 80 18.96 -3.18 1.59
CA PHE A 80 19.97 -3.95 0.89
C PHE A 80 19.99 -5.38 1.43
N ALA A 81 20.18 -6.36 0.54
CA ALA A 81 20.45 -7.72 0.96
C ALA A 81 21.73 -7.78 1.81
N LYS A 82 21.82 -8.79 2.69
CA LYS A 82 23.05 -9.05 3.45
C LYS A 82 24.11 -9.58 2.49
N GLU A 83 25.02 -8.71 2.07
CA GLU A 83 26.16 -9.06 1.23
C GLU A 83 27.23 -9.80 2.05
N GLN A 84 27.92 -10.77 1.42
CA GLN A 84 29.06 -11.47 2.03
C GLN A 84 30.36 -10.67 1.94
N ASP A 85 30.44 -9.71 1.01
CA ASP A 85 31.60 -8.84 0.83
C ASP A 85 31.54 -7.62 1.76
N ASP A 86 32.56 -7.48 2.61
CA ASP A 86 32.66 -6.42 3.61
C ASP A 86 32.78 -5.02 2.97
N ASN A 87 33.48 -4.90 1.83
CA ASN A 87 33.70 -3.62 1.17
C ASN A 87 32.39 -3.09 0.54
N THR A 88 31.65 -3.95 -0.16
CA THR A 88 30.32 -3.63 -0.71
C THR A 88 29.33 -3.27 0.40
N SER A 89 29.35 -4.02 1.51
CA SER A 89 28.53 -3.73 2.70
C SER A 89 28.86 -2.34 3.30
N GLN A 90 30.14 -1.96 3.33
CA GLN A 90 30.56 -0.65 3.80
C GLN A 90 30.08 0.48 2.89
N LEU A 91 30.16 0.30 1.56
CA LEU A 91 29.66 1.26 0.58
C LEU A 91 28.14 1.46 0.70
N HIS A 92 27.37 0.38 0.84
CA HIS A 92 25.92 0.45 1.08
C HIS A 92 25.60 1.23 2.36
N ARG A 93 26.34 0.98 3.45
CA ARG A 93 26.16 1.69 4.73
C ARG A 93 26.45 3.18 4.58
N LEU A 94 27.55 3.56 3.94
CA LEU A 94 27.90 4.97 3.71
C LEU A 94 26.85 5.70 2.87
N PHE A 95 26.30 5.02 1.85
CA PHE A 95 25.20 5.55 1.05
C PHE A 95 23.95 5.78 1.90
N LEU A 96 23.50 4.78 2.64
CA LEU A 96 22.33 4.89 3.52
C LEU A 96 22.51 5.98 4.59
N ASP A 97 23.67 6.06 5.23
CA ASP A 97 23.99 7.12 6.19
C ASP A 97 23.88 8.51 5.55
N GLY A 98 24.30 8.66 4.29
CA GLY A 98 24.11 9.88 3.52
C GLY A 98 22.64 10.20 3.27
N MET A 99 21.84 9.18 2.94
CA MET A 99 20.40 9.33 2.73
C MET A 99 19.70 9.75 4.04
N TYR A 100 19.94 9.06 5.15
CA TYR A 100 19.35 9.43 6.45
C TYR A 100 19.72 10.85 6.87
N ARG A 101 21.00 11.24 6.76
CA ARG A 101 21.44 12.61 7.06
C ARG A 101 20.78 13.67 6.17
N THR A 102 20.32 13.30 4.98
CA THR A 102 19.64 14.22 4.06
C THR A 102 18.20 14.50 4.51
N ILE A 103 17.55 13.50 5.09
CA ILE A 103 16.13 13.56 5.49
C ILE A 103 15.91 13.80 7.00
N ASP A 104 16.99 13.84 7.79
CA ASP A 104 16.99 14.14 9.24
C ASP A 104 17.49 15.57 9.53
N LYS A 105 17.50 16.44 8.51
CA LYS A 105 17.89 17.86 8.62
C LYS A 105 16.70 18.78 8.32
N PRO A 106 16.66 20.00 8.88
CA PRO A 106 15.69 21.01 8.45
C PRO A 106 15.72 21.17 6.91
N PRO A 107 14.56 21.24 6.23
CA PRO A 107 13.21 21.49 6.75
C PRO A 107 12.42 20.24 7.16
N TYR A 108 13.03 19.05 7.19
CA TYR A 108 12.37 17.82 7.61
C TYR A 108 12.26 17.74 9.13
N GLU A 109 11.18 17.14 9.61
CA GLU A 109 11.07 16.76 11.02
C GLU A 109 12.05 15.63 11.35
N ALA A 110 12.28 15.40 12.65
CA ALA A 110 13.09 14.28 13.13
C ALA A 110 12.65 12.96 12.47
N LEU A 111 13.61 12.08 12.18
CA LEU A 111 13.32 10.82 11.52
C LEU A 111 13.35 9.63 12.48
N LYS A 112 12.30 8.81 12.44
CA LYS A 112 12.25 7.48 13.05
C LYS A 112 12.18 6.41 11.97
N THR A 113 13.10 5.46 12.02
CA THR A 113 13.11 4.31 11.11
C THR A 113 12.45 3.10 11.76
N GLU A 114 11.53 2.45 11.05
CA GLU A 114 10.82 1.24 11.48
C GLU A 114 11.10 0.09 10.50
N ASP A 115 11.85 -0.90 10.96
CA ASP A 115 12.09 -2.15 10.21
C ASP A 115 10.90 -3.10 10.39
N LEU A 116 10.07 -3.22 9.35
CA LEU A 116 8.88 -4.05 9.37
C LEU A 116 9.21 -5.54 9.36
N SER A 117 10.31 -5.94 8.72
CA SER A 117 10.75 -7.34 8.68
C SER A 117 11.16 -7.86 10.07
N SER A 118 11.53 -6.96 10.98
CA SER A 118 11.85 -7.31 12.37
C SER A 118 10.63 -7.35 13.31
N SER A 119 9.56 -6.64 12.96
CA SER A 119 8.43 -6.36 13.87
C SER A 119 7.12 -7.01 13.47
N LEU A 120 6.97 -7.40 12.20
CA LEU A 120 5.81 -8.05 11.63
C LEU A 120 6.17 -9.45 11.11
N PRO A 121 5.16 -10.34 10.90
CA PRO A 121 5.42 -11.69 10.41
C PRO A 121 5.95 -11.68 8.98
N SER A 122 6.77 -12.67 8.66
CA SER A 122 7.25 -12.93 7.30
C SER A 122 6.12 -13.37 6.36
N LEU A 123 6.36 -13.26 5.04
CA LEU A 123 5.41 -13.72 4.02
C LEU A 123 5.03 -15.19 4.18
N GLN A 124 6.00 -16.03 4.55
CA GLN A 124 5.77 -17.45 4.80
C GLN A 124 4.84 -17.68 6.01
N GLU A 125 5.01 -16.92 7.09
CA GLU A 125 4.13 -17.00 8.26
C GLU A 125 2.70 -16.56 7.91
N ILE A 126 2.55 -15.52 7.09
CA ILE A 126 1.24 -15.05 6.61
C ILE A 126 0.56 -16.12 5.75
N GLN A 127 1.28 -16.72 4.78
CA GLN A 127 0.75 -17.78 3.93
C GLN A 127 0.31 -19.01 4.75
N VAL A 128 1.14 -19.45 5.71
CA VAL A 128 0.82 -20.59 6.59
C VAL A 128 -0.39 -20.27 7.45
N ALA A 129 -0.46 -19.08 8.04
CA ALA A 129 -1.58 -18.67 8.89
C ALA A 129 -2.90 -18.67 8.11
N TYR A 130 -2.90 -18.06 6.93
CA TYR A 130 -4.08 -18.03 6.08
C TYR A 130 -4.49 -19.42 5.57
N THR A 131 -3.52 -20.27 5.21
CA THR A 131 -3.81 -21.64 4.79
C THR A 131 -4.53 -22.40 5.91
N LYS A 132 -4.04 -22.30 7.16
CA LYS A 132 -4.72 -22.92 8.31
C LYS A 132 -6.11 -22.33 8.55
N PHE A 133 -6.24 -21.00 8.47
CA PHE A 133 -7.52 -20.31 8.61
C PHE A 133 -8.55 -20.78 7.58
N LYS A 134 -8.17 -20.82 6.30
CA LYS A 134 -9.02 -21.30 5.22
C LYS A 134 -9.48 -22.74 5.42
N GLN A 135 -8.61 -23.63 5.92
CA GLN A 135 -8.96 -25.03 6.17
C GLN A 135 -10.08 -25.20 7.21
N LEU A 136 -10.29 -24.24 8.12
CA LEU A 136 -11.40 -24.30 9.07
C LEU A 136 -12.78 -24.23 8.41
N PHE A 137 -12.86 -23.76 7.18
CA PHE A 137 -14.11 -23.60 6.43
C PHE A 137 -14.33 -24.71 5.39
N LEU A 138 -13.36 -25.61 5.20
CA LEU A 138 -13.43 -26.72 4.25
C LEU A 138 -13.87 -28.00 4.97
N ILE A 139 -15.13 -28.04 5.40
CA ILE A 139 -15.70 -29.16 6.16
C ILE A 139 -16.50 -30.07 5.21
N ASP A 140 -16.12 -31.36 5.14
CA ASP A 140 -16.67 -32.29 4.15
C ASP A 140 -17.96 -32.98 4.61
N ASN A 141 -18.20 -33.08 5.93
CA ASN A 141 -19.37 -33.76 6.46
C ASN A 141 -19.83 -33.22 7.83
N SER A 142 -21.04 -33.61 8.22
CA SER A 142 -21.67 -33.13 9.47
C SER A 142 -20.93 -33.58 10.74
N ALA A 143 -20.24 -34.72 10.75
CA ALA A 143 -19.54 -35.18 11.95
C ALA A 143 -18.30 -34.31 12.22
N GLU A 144 -17.54 -33.99 11.17
CA GLU A 144 -16.39 -33.07 11.23
C GLU A 144 -16.82 -31.64 11.61
N PHE A 145 -17.99 -31.19 11.13
CA PHE A 145 -18.55 -29.90 11.53
C PHE A 145 -18.70 -29.82 13.05
N TRP A 146 -19.35 -30.81 13.67
CA TRP A 146 -19.59 -30.79 15.11
C TRP A 146 -18.30 -30.96 15.95
N ASP A 147 -17.31 -31.72 15.48
CA ASP A 147 -16.00 -31.78 16.17
C ASP A 147 -15.25 -30.44 16.11
N THR A 148 -15.35 -29.76 14.97
CA THR A 148 -14.75 -28.44 14.76
C THR A 148 -15.44 -27.36 15.59
N ASP A 149 -16.77 -27.36 15.63
CA ASP A 149 -17.59 -26.38 16.36
C ASP A 149 -17.24 -26.34 17.85
N VAL A 150 -17.10 -27.51 18.49
CA VAL A 150 -16.73 -27.62 19.91
C VAL A 150 -15.35 -27.04 20.21
N LYS A 151 -14.43 -27.06 19.23
CA LYS A 151 -13.05 -26.57 19.37
C LYS A 151 -12.80 -25.25 18.63
N TRP A 152 -13.86 -24.60 18.13
CA TRP A 152 -13.77 -23.52 17.14
C TRP A 152 -12.79 -22.42 17.54
N PHE A 153 -12.93 -21.88 18.75
CA PHE A 153 -12.08 -20.76 19.20
C PHE A 153 -10.59 -21.14 19.31
N SER A 154 -10.29 -22.34 19.81
CA SER A 154 -8.90 -22.82 19.92
C SER A 154 -8.30 -23.12 18.54
N LEU A 155 -9.08 -23.70 17.63
CA LEU A 155 -8.67 -23.91 16.25
C LEU A 155 -8.40 -22.58 15.55
N LEU A 156 -9.32 -21.62 15.67
CA LEU A 156 -9.17 -20.27 15.14
C LEU A 156 -7.92 -19.56 15.67
N GLU A 157 -7.69 -19.58 16.98
CA GLU A 157 -6.50 -19.00 17.62
C GLU A 157 -5.21 -19.64 17.08
N SER A 158 -5.19 -20.98 16.96
CA SER A 158 -4.01 -21.73 16.44
C SER A 158 -3.62 -21.40 14.99
N THR A 159 -4.51 -20.76 14.23
CA THR A 159 -4.21 -20.31 12.86
C THR A 159 -3.28 -19.10 12.84
N ASN A 160 -3.25 -18.31 13.92
CA ASN A 160 -2.58 -17.01 14.03
C ASN A 160 -3.07 -15.93 13.05
N TRP A 161 -4.08 -16.17 12.20
CA TRP A 161 -4.53 -15.18 11.22
C TRP A 161 -5.00 -13.87 11.87
N LEU A 162 -5.86 -13.98 12.89
CA LEU A 162 -6.36 -12.82 13.65
C LEU A 162 -5.25 -12.11 14.45
N GLU A 163 -4.24 -12.85 14.91
CA GLU A 163 -3.08 -12.28 15.60
C GLU A 163 -2.23 -11.44 14.63
N ILE A 164 -2.06 -11.89 13.38
CA ILE A 164 -1.36 -11.13 12.34
C ILE A 164 -2.09 -9.81 12.05
N ILE A 165 -3.42 -9.87 11.86
CA ILE A 165 -4.26 -8.67 11.67
C ILE A 165 -4.09 -7.70 12.84
N ARG A 166 -4.17 -8.21 14.08
CA ARG A 166 -3.98 -7.41 15.30
C ARG A 166 -2.61 -6.74 15.33
N ARG A 167 -1.53 -7.44 14.94
CA ARG A 167 -0.17 -6.89 14.88
C ARG A 167 -0.03 -5.80 13.84
N CYS A 168 -0.61 -5.96 12.65
CA CYS A 168 -0.61 -4.92 11.61
C CYS A 168 -1.34 -3.66 12.06
N LEU A 169 -2.55 -3.80 12.64
CA LEU A 169 -3.31 -2.68 13.18
C LEU A 169 -2.59 -1.99 14.34
N ARG A 170 -2.01 -2.76 15.28
CA ARG A 170 -1.22 -2.20 16.39
C ARG A 170 -0.02 -1.40 15.89
N LYS A 171 0.77 -1.96 14.96
CA LYS A 171 1.94 -1.28 14.38
C LYS A 171 1.52 0.01 13.66
N THR A 172 0.36 0.01 12.99
CA THR A 172 -0.20 1.20 12.36
C THR A 172 -0.46 2.31 13.39
N ILE A 173 -1.10 1.97 14.52
CA ILE A 173 -1.36 2.92 15.61
C ILE A 173 -0.04 3.48 16.18
N ASP A 174 0.97 2.62 16.40
CA ASP A 174 2.28 3.07 16.89
C ASP A 174 2.92 4.09 15.94
N ILE A 175 2.77 3.89 14.62
CA ILE A 175 3.29 4.82 13.60
C ILE A 175 2.50 6.13 13.58
N ILE A 176 1.18 6.08 13.77
CA ILE A 176 0.35 7.28 13.87
C ILE A 176 0.75 8.12 15.08
N GLU A 177 1.04 7.49 16.22
CA GLU A 177 1.52 8.20 17.42
C GLU A 177 2.85 8.93 17.17
N LEU A 178 3.75 8.34 16.38
CA LEU A 178 5.00 9.01 15.95
C LEU A 178 4.72 10.20 15.02
N LEU A 179 3.83 10.01 14.03
CA LEU A 179 3.51 11.03 13.04
C LEU A 179 2.74 12.22 13.63
N GLU A 180 1.70 11.94 14.42
CA GLU A 180 0.79 12.96 14.95
C GLU A 180 1.22 13.44 16.33
N GLY A 181 1.38 12.51 17.28
CA GLY A 181 1.69 12.83 18.69
C GLY A 181 3.08 13.42 18.87
N GLN A 182 4.06 12.92 18.11
CA GLN A 182 5.46 13.35 18.21
C GLN A 182 5.93 14.22 17.04
N SER A 183 5.07 14.47 16.04
CA SER A 183 5.41 15.25 14.84
C SER A 183 6.71 14.77 14.18
N THR A 184 6.92 13.46 14.12
CA THR A 184 8.16 12.83 13.66
C THR A 184 7.94 12.13 12.31
N ASN A 185 8.86 12.30 11.37
CA ASN A 185 8.84 11.55 10.12
C ASN A 185 9.09 10.07 10.38
N VAL A 186 8.35 9.20 9.70
CA VAL A 186 8.53 7.74 9.82
C VAL A 186 9.00 7.16 8.49
N LEU A 187 10.07 6.37 8.54
CA LEU A 187 10.61 5.62 7.40
C LEU A 187 10.41 4.13 7.59
N LEU A 188 9.49 3.56 6.82
CA LEU A 188 9.24 2.12 6.78
C LEU A 188 10.31 1.41 5.95
N GLN A 189 10.86 0.33 6.50
CA GLN A 189 11.84 -0.50 5.81
C GLN A 189 11.38 -1.94 5.67
N GLU A 190 11.65 -2.49 4.50
CA GLU A 190 11.43 -3.89 4.12
C GLU A 190 12.38 -4.21 2.95
N GLU A 191 12.67 -5.48 2.69
CA GLU A 191 13.59 -5.90 1.60
C GLU A 191 13.23 -5.31 0.22
N ASN A 192 11.95 -5.33 -0.14
CA ASN A 192 11.46 -4.77 -1.41
C ASN A 192 10.59 -3.52 -1.22
N ALA A 193 10.16 -3.21 0.01
CA ALA A 193 9.23 -2.12 0.33
C ALA A 193 7.92 -2.15 -0.50
N SER A 194 7.45 -3.35 -0.80
CA SER A 194 6.33 -3.61 -1.70
C SER A 194 5.31 -4.61 -1.14
N ASP A 195 5.49 -5.11 0.08
CA ASP A 195 4.56 -6.01 0.76
C ASP A 195 3.98 -5.33 2.02
N LEU A 196 4.58 -5.55 3.20
CA LEU A 196 4.08 -5.01 4.46
C LEU A 196 4.24 -3.49 4.54
N CYS A 197 5.20 -2.90 3.82
CA CYS A 197 5.24 -1.46 3.64
C CYS A 197 3.94 -0.92 3.06
N CYS A 198 3.34 -1.62 2.09
CA CYS A 198 2.07 -1.21 1.47
C CYS A 198 0.89 -1.39 2.44
N VAL A 199 0.86 -2.49 3.20
CA VAL A 199 -0.15 -2.72 4.25
C VAL A 199 -0.14 -1.57 5.24
N ILE A 200 1.01 -1.30 5.85
CA ILE A 200 1.14 -0.31 6.91
C ILE A 200 0.97 1.11 6.36
N SER A 201 1.55 1.45 5.20
CA SER A 201 1.40 2.80 4.62
C SER A 201 -0.04 3.11 4.25
N CYS A 202 -0.80 2.13 3.75
CA CYS A 202 -2.22 2.31 3.45
C CYS A 202 -3.07 2.42 4.71
N LEU A 203 -2.83 1.58 5.73
CA LEU A 203 -3.60 1.64 6.97
C LEU A 203 -3.40 2.97 7.70
N VAL A 204 -2.16 3.50 7.74
CA VAL A 204 -1.90 4.84 8.27
C VAL A 204 -2.73 5.87 7.51
N GLN A 205 -2.68 5.86 6.17
CA GLN A 205 -3.44 6.81 5.34
C GLN A 205 -4.96 6.69 5.52
N ILE A 206 -5.50 5.47 5.67
CA ILE A 206 -6.94 5.25 5.89
C ILE A 206 -7.39 5.80 7.24
N MET A 207 -6.57 5.60 8.28
CA MET A 207 -6.88 6.09 9.62
C MET A 207 -6.73 7.62 9.72
N MET A 208 -5.75 8.20 9.02
CA MET A 208 -5.39 9.62 9.14
C MET A 208 -6.03 10.54 8.09
N ASP A 209 -6.46 10.01 6.94
CA ASP A 209 -6.93 10.80 5.80
C ASP A 209 -8.36 10.39 5.39
N SER A 210 -9.32 11.30 5.57
CA SER A 210 -10.73 11.04 5.21
C SER A 210 -10.94 10.79 3.71
N TYR A 211 -10.07 11.31 2.84
CA TYR A 211 -10.15 11.03 1.41
C TYR A 211 -9.96 9.54 1.14
N CYS A 212 -9.04 8.87 1.84
CA CYS A 212 -8.75 7.44 1.68
C CYS A 212 -9.92 6.52 2.09
N ARG A 213 -10.96 7.05 2.74
CA ARG A 213 -12.18 6.34 3.14
C ARG A 213 -13.34 6.53 2.16
N THR A 214 -13.16 7.38 1.15
CA THR A 214 -14.03 7.44 -0.03
C THR A 214 -13.68 6.32 -1.01
N LYS A 215 -14.62 5.87 -1.85
CA LYS A 215 -14.34 4.90 -2.92
C LYS A 215 -13.22 5.40 -3.82
N LEU A 216 -13.33 6.64 -4.31
CA LEU A 216 -12.32 7.21 -5.22
C LEU A 216 -10.95 7.35 -4.56
N GLY A 217 -10.89 7.73 -3.30
CA GLY A 217 -9.63 7.85 -2.57
C GLY A 217 -9.01 6.50 -2.20
N PHE A 218 -9.82 5.51 -1.83
CA PHE A 218 -9.34 4.14 -1.60
C PHE A 218 -8.79 3.49 -2.88
N GLN A 219 -9.47 3.68 -4.01
CA GLN A 219 -8.96 3.26 -5.33
C GLN A 219 -7.64 3.94 -5.66
N SER A 220 -7.55 5.25 -5.47
CA SER A 220 -6.31 6.02 -5.70
C SER A 220 -5.19 5.56 -4.77
N LEU A 221 -5.50 5.22 -3.51
CA LEU A 221 -4.56 4.70 -2.54
C LEU A 221 -4.00 3.33 -2.96
N ILE A 222 -4.86 2.40 -3.36
CA ILE A 222 -4.43 1.09 -3.88
C ILE A 222 -3.56 1.27 -5.13
N GLN A 223 -4.00 2.14 -6.05
CA GLN A 223 -3.27 2.44 -7.27
C GLN A 223 -1.85 2.99 -6.99
N LYS A 224 -1.72 3.89 -6.02
CA LYS A 224 -0.44 4.48 -5.61
C LYS A 224 0.46 3.48 -4.90
N GLU A 225 -0.03 2.88 -3.81
CA GLU A 225 0.81 2.14 -2.87
C GLU A 225 1.05 0.70 -3.33
N TRP A 226 0.11 0.07 -4.01
CA TRP A 226 0.21 -1.34 -4.41
C TRP A 226 0.60 -1.47 -5.87
N ILE A 227 -0.13 -0.83 -6.78
CA ILE A 227 0.12 -0.99 -8.22
C ILE A 227 1.41 -0.27 -8.63
N MET A 228 1.51 1.04 -8.35
CA MET A 228 2.72 1.81 -8.63
C MET A 228 3.84 1.52 -7.63
N GLY A 229 3.50 1.10 -6.42
CA GLY A 229 4.48 0.65 -5.43
C GLY A 229 5.14 -0.70 -5.75
N GLY A 230 4.72 -1.38 -6.82
CA GLY A 230 5.38 -2.59 -7.32
C GLY A 230 5.10 -3.84 -6.48
N HIS A 231 3.92 -3.93 -5.84
CA HIS A 231 3.51 -5.17 -5.19
C HIS A 231 3.44 -6.29 -6.23
N ALA A 232 4.04 -7.43 -5.91
CA ALA A 232 4.24 -8.54 -6.83
C ALA A 232 2.97 -9.40 -6.99
N PHE A 233 1.86 -8.85 -7.46
CA PHE A 233 0.56 -9.56 -7.49
C PHE A 233 0.62 -10.92 -8.21
N LEU A 234 1.31 -11.00 -9.36
CA LEU A 234 1.42 -12.23 -10.14
C LEU A 234 2.07 -13.36 -9.33
N ASP A 235 3.13 -13.03 -8.58
CA ASP A 235 3.89 -13.97 -7.76
C ASP A 235 3.15 -14.27 -6.45
N ARG A 236 2.66 -13.24 -5.76
CA ARG A 236 1.99 -13.35 -4.45
C ARG A 236 0.66 -14.08 -4.52
N CYS A 237 -0.08 -13.93 -5.62
CA CYS A 237 -1.31 -14.67 -5.88
C CYS A 237 -1.07 -15.98 -6.65
N ASN A 238 0.19 -16.28 -7.01
CA ASN A 238 0.62 -17.51 -7.69
C ASN A 238 -0.24 -17.84 -8.93
N HIS A 239 -0.62 -16.83 -9.73
CA HIS A 239 -1.55 -17.03 -10.86
C HIS A 239 -1.02 -17.99 -11.92
N LEU A 240 0.32 -18.05 -12.08
CA LEU A 240 0.98 -18.96 -13.01
C LEU A 240 1.27 -20.34 -12.41
N ARG A 241 0.99 -20.56 -11.12
CA ARG A 241 1.24 -21.82 -10.39
C ARG A 241 2.67 -22.34 -10.55
N GLN A 242 3.64 -21.43 -10.52
CA GLN A 242 5.05 -21.74 -10.77
C GLN A 242 5.80 -22.12 -9.50
N SER A 243 5.48 -21.48 -8.37
CA SER A 243 6.12 -21.77 -7.09
C SER A 243 5.30 -21.26 -5.92
N ASP A 244 5.05 -22.13 -4.94
CA ASP A 244 4.34 -21.76 -3.71
C ASP A 244 5.24 -21.00 -2.71
N LYS A 245 6.52 -20.79 -3.04
CA LYS A 245 7.48 -20.12 -2.15
C LYS A 245 7.22 -18.63 -1.99
N GLU A 246 6.73 -18.00 -3.05
CA GLU A 246 6.49 -16.56 -3.11
C GLU A 246 5.01 -16.20 -2.86
N GLU A 247 4.14 -17.22 -2.77
CA GLU A 247 2.70 -17.04 -2.53
C GLU A 247 2.46 -16.53 -1.11
N ALA A 248 1.72 -15.43 -0.99
CA ALA A 248 1.29 -14.88 0.28
C ALA A 248 0.06 -13.96 0.08
N PRO A 249 -1.00 -14.07 0.90
CA PRO A 249 -2.24 -13.31 0.76
C PRO A 249 -2.10 -11.90 1.34
N VAL A 250 -1.05 -11.17 0.97
CA VAL A 250 -0.70 -9.86 1.58
C VAL A 250 -1.78 -8.81 1.29
N PHE A 251 -2.31 -8.76 0.07
CA PHE A 251 -3.40 -7.84 -0.26
C PHE A 251 -4.69 -8.20 0.48
N LEU A 252 -5.01 -9.49 0.61
CA LEU A 252 -6.16 -9.94 1.42
C LEU A 252 -5.98 -9.60 2.90
N LEU A 253 -4.78 -9.75 3.46
CA LEU A 253 -4.47 -9.31 4.82
C LEU A 253 -4.75 -7.81 5.00
N PHE A 254 -4.37 -6.99 4.01
CA PHE A 254 -4.71 -5.57 4.02
C PHE A 254 -6.23 -5.34 3.98
N LEU A 255 -6.96 -6.01 3.08
CA LEU A 255 -8.42 -5.88 3.00
C LEU A 255 -9.12 -6.32 4.30
N ASP A 256 -8.64 -7.38 4.96
CA ASP A 256 -9.16 -7.83 6.26
C ASP A 256 -8.90 -6.78 7.34
N CYS A 257 -7.69 -6.20 7.40
CA CYS A 257 -7.39 -5.08 8.29
C CYS A 257 -8.33 -3.87 8.05
N VAL A 258 -8.63 -3.54 6.79
CA VAL A 258 -9.60 -2.48 6.45
C VAL A 258 -11.01 -2.88 6.85
N TRP A 259 -11.40 -4.15 6.66
CA TRP A 259 -12.69 -4.66 7.09
C TRP A 259 -12.88 -4.50 8.61
N GLN A 260 -11.85 -4.78 9.42
CA GLN A 260 -11.90 -4.52 10.87
C GLN A 260 -12.25 -3.05 11.18
N LEU A 261 -11.70 -2.09 10.41
CA LEU A 261 -11.99 -0.66 10.57
C LEU A 261 -13.39 -0.29 10.09
N VAL A 262 -13.84 -0.87 8.97
CA VAL A 262 -15.20 -0.68 8.46
C VAL A 262 -16.22 -1.18 9.48
N GLN A 263 -16.00 -2.35 10.09
CA GLN A 263 -16.90 -2.89 11.12
C GLN A 263 -16.96 -2.02 12.38
N GLN A 264 -15.81 -1.51 12.84
CA GLN A 264 -15.75 -0.69 14.06
C GLN A 264 -16.26 0.75 13.84
N TYR A 265 -16.10 1.29 12.63
CA TYR A 265 -16.36 2.71 12.33
C TYR A 265 -17.20 2.88 11.05
N GLN A 266 -18.29 2.13 10.92
CA GLN A 266 -19.12 2.07 9.70
C GLN A 266 -19.42 3.45 9.09
N PRO A 267 -19.91 4.49 9.83
CA PRO A 267 -20.27 5.77 9.23
C PRO A 267 -19.10 6.55 8.61
N ALA A 268 -17.86 6.12 8.87
CA ALA A 268 -16.65 6.78 8.42
C ALA A 268 -16.19 6.36 7.02
N PHE A 269 -16.74 5.29 6.47
CA PHE A 269 -16.37 4.72 5.17
C PHE A 269 -17.50 4.84 4.15
N GLU A 270 -17.19 5.29 2.94
CA GLU A 270 -18.16 5.40 1.84
C GLU A 270 -18.54 4.04 1.26
N PHE A 271 -17.69 3.03 1.48
CA PHE A 271 -17.86 1.69 0.94
C PHE A 271 -18.18 0.65 2.00
N THR A 272 -18.77 -0.46 1.57
CA THR A 272 -19.20 -1.57 2.42
C THR A 272 -18.18 -2.71 2.44
N GLU A 273 -18.44 -3.73 3.26
CA GLU A 273 -17.76 -5.03 3.17
C GLU A 273 -17.86 -5.63 1.76
N THR A 274 -19.03 -5.55 1.12
CA THR A 274 -19.24 -6.07 -0.24
C THR A 274 -18.22 -5.49 -1.23
N TYR A 275 -17.87 -4.21 -1.09
CA TYR A 275 -16.84 -3.59 -1.91
C TYR A 275 -15.45 -4.21 -1.70
N LEU A 276 -15.09 -4.54 -0.45
CA LEU A 276 -13.83 -5.21 -0.12
C LEU A 276 -13.81 -6.65 -0.64
N THR A 277 -14.92 -7.38 -0.50
CA THR A 277 -15.06 -8.76 -1.02
C THR A 277 -14.91 -8.78 -2.54
N VAL A 278 -15.61 -7.90 -3.25
CA VAL A 278 -15.51 -7.79 -4.72
C VAL A 278 -14.08 -7.45 -5.15
N LEU A 279 -13.38 -6.59 -4.42
CA LEU A 279 -11.96 -6.31 -4.69
C LEU A 279 -11.08 -7.53 -4.47
N SER A 280 -11.32 -8.30 -3.40
CA SER A 280 -10.60 -9.56 -3.16
C SER A 280 -10.83 -10.55 -4.31
N ASP A 281 -12.08 -10.71 -4.76
CA ASP A 281 -12.41 -11.61 -5.86
C ASP A 281 -11.74 -11.17 -7.17
N SER A 282 -11.67 -9.87 -7.41
CA SER A 282 -11.07 -9.30 -8.62
C SER A 282 -9.58 -9.62 -8.82
N LEU A 283 -8.86 -10.00 -7.75
CA LEU A 283 -7.50 -10.53 -7.86
C LEU A 283 -7.44 -11.74 -8.81
N TYR A 284 -8.51 -12.54 -8.86
CA TYR A 284 -8.55 -13.80 -9.58
C TYR A 284 -9.40 -13.74 -10.86
N ILE A 285 -9.88 -12.56 -11.25
CA ILE A 285 -10.65 -12.36 -12.48
C ILE A 285 -9.70 -11.88 -13.59
N PRO A 286 -9.33 -12.75 -14.56
CA PRO A 286 -8.26 -12.47 -15.51
C PRO A 286 -8.63 -11.45 -16.60
N ILE A 287 -9.89 -10.97 -16.63
CA ILE A 287 -10.33 -9.95 -17.60
C ILE A 287 -9.83 -8.55 -17.23
N PHE A 288 -9.53 -8.30 -15.96
CA PHE A 288 -9.00 -7.02 -15.47
C PHE A 288 -7.51 -7.16 -15.21
N SER A 289 -6.72 -6.20 -15.69
CA SER A 289 -5.27 -6.26 -15.52
C SER A 289 -4.74 -5.51 -14.30
N THR A 290 -5.63 -4.92 -13.49
CA THR A 290 -5.23 -4.03 -12.39
C THR A 290 -4.32 -4.74 -11.39
N PHE A 291 -4.61 -6.01 -11.08
CA PHE A 291 -3.85 -6.83 -10.13
C PHE A 291 -3.07 -7.98 -10.80
N PHE A 292 -2.68 -7.82 -12.06
CA PHE A 292 -2.17 -8.94 -12.86
C PHE A 292 -0.64 -9.03 -12.96
N PHE A 293 0.08 -7.94 -12.67
CA PHE A 293 1.52 -7.84 -12.92
C PHE A 293 2.30 -7.57 -11.63
N ASN A 294 3.59 -7.90 -11.63
CA ASN A 294 4.48 -7.65 -10.49
C ASN A 294 5.05 -6.23 -10.44
N SER A 295 4.96 -5.49 -11.55
CA SER A 295 5.48 -4.14 -11.66
C SER A 295 4.85 -3.39 -12.83
N GLN A 296 4.93 -2.06 -12.77
CA GLN A 296 4.54 -1.20 -13.90
C GLN A 296 5.34 -1.54 -15.16
N HIS A 297 6.65 -1.81 -15.03
CA HIS A 297 7.51 -2.23 -16.14
C HIS A 297 6.98 -3.48 -16.85
N GLN A 298 6.62 -4.51 -16.08
CA GLN A 298 6.09 -5.75 -16.65
C GLN A 298 4.78 -5.50 -17.39
N ARG A 299 3.85 -4.74 -16.79
CA ARG A 299 2.59 -4.35 -17.43
C ARG A 299 2.84 -3.65 -18.76
N ASP A 300 3.70 -2.63 -18.77
CA ASP A 300 3.94 -1.82 -19.96
C ASP A 300 4.63 -2.67 -21.06
N THR A 301 5.63 -3.48 -20.71
CA THR A 301 6.33 -4.35 -21.66
C THR A 301 5.37 -5.37 -22.31
N THR A 302 4.46 -5.96 -21.54
CA THR A 302 3.46 -6.90 -22.07
C THR A 302 2.41 -6.20 -22.92
N THR A 303 2.02 -4.97 -22.55
CA THR A 303 1.01 -4.19 -23.29
C THR A 303 1.50 -3.76 -24.67
N TYR A 304 2.79 -3.43 -24.80
CA TYR A 304 3.38 -2.92 -26.03
C TYR A 304 3.97 -4.00 -26.95
N GLY A 305 3.90 -5.28 -26.57
CA GLY A 305 4.49 -6.39 -27.32
C GLY A 305 6.02 -6.35 -27.27
N GLY A 306 6.68 -7.50 -27.15
CA GLY A 306 8.14 -7.61 -26.98
C GLY A 306 9.00 -7.16 -28.18
N SER A 307 8.48 -6.37 -29.11
CA SER A 307 9.22 -5.83 -30.25
C SER A 307 8.69 -4.44 -30.61
N LEU A 308 9.57 -3.44 -30.59
CA LEU A 308 9.30 -2.08 -31.06
C LEU A 308 9.03 -1.99 -32.58
N ASP A 309 9.10 -3.10 -33.32
CA ASP A 309 9.14 -3.10 -34.79
C ASP A 309 7.89 -3.70 -35.48
N THR A 310 6.79 -3.91 -34.77
CA THR A 310 5.51 -4.25 -35.42
C THR A 310 4.42 -3.38 -34.85
N GLU A 311 3.66 -2.72 -35.73
CA GLU A 311 2.42 -1.97 -35.46
C GLU A 311 1.30 -2.91 -34.94
N GLY A 312 1.62 -3.76 -33.96
CA GLY A 312 0.70 -4.64 -33.29
C GLY A 312 -0.20 -3.82 -32.37
N SER A 313 -1.51 -3.99 -32.55
CA SER A 313 -2.56 -3.39 -31.73
C SER A 313 -2.22 -3.47 -30.24
N LYS A 314 -2.10 -2.30 -29.59
CA LYS A 314 -1.97 -2.17 -28.14
C LYS A 314 -3.05 -3.03 -27.46
N LEU A 315 -2.66 -3.97 -26.62
CA LEU A 315 -3.63 -4.74 -25.84
C LEU A 315 -4.38 -3.77 -24.91
N ASN A 316 -5.69 -3.67 -25.08
CA ASN A 316 -6.52 -2.84 -24.22
C ASN A 316 -6.95 -3.67 -23.01
N PHE A 317 -6.31 -3.41 -21.87
CA PHE A 317 -6.68 -4.06 -20.62
C PHE A 317 -7.76 -3.26 -19.90
N LEU A 318 -8.80 -3.96 -19.45
CA LEU A 318 -9.84 -3.36 -18.62
C LEU A 318 -9.31 -3.14 -17.21
N SER A 319 -9.76 -2.05 -16.59
CA SER A 319 -9.48 -1.76 -15.19
C SER A 319 -10.60 -2.29 -14.31
N VAL A 320 -10.23 -2.85 -13.16
CA VAL A 320 -11.19 -3.24 -12.11
C VAL A 320 -12.01 -2.07 -11.57
N TRP A 321 -11.53 -0.83 -11.75
CA TRP A 321 -12.22 0.36 -11.27
C TRP A 321 -13.43 0.73 -12.14
N ASP A 322 -13.58 0.13 -13.33
CA ASP A 322 -14.78 0.25 -14.14
C ASP A 322 -15.85 -0.74 -13.65
N TRP A 323 -16.49 -0.38 -12.54
CA TRP A 323 -17.54 -1.18 -11.91
C TRP A 323 -18.75 -1.40 -12.82
N SER A 324 -18.98 -0.52 -13.78
CA SER A 324 -20.09 -0.62 -14.72
C SER A 324 -19.95 -1.75 -15.73
N VAL A 325 -18.71 -2.17 -16.00
CA VAL A 325 -18.40 -3.34 -16.84
C VAL A 325 -18.59 -4.65 -16.05
N GLN A 326 -18.55 -4.59 -14.72
CA GLN A 326 -18.67 -5.77 -13.86
C GLN A 326 -20.09 -6.00 -13.36
N PHE A 327 -20.82 -4.93 -13.06
CA PHE A 327 -22.06 -5.00 -12.31
C PHE A 327 -23.13 -4.06 -12.88
N GLU A 328 -24.37 -4.54 -12.87
CA GLU A 328 -25.56 -3.70 -13.10
C GLU A 328 -25.69 -2.62 -12.02
N HIS A 329 -26.48 -1.58 -12.31
CA HIS A 329 -26.59 -0.40 -11.46
C HIS A 329 -27.12 -0.73 -10.06
N GLU A 330 -28.07 -1.66 -9.95
CA GLU A 330 -28.62 -2.13 -8.68
C GLU A 330 -27.56 -2.82 -7.81
N ALA A 331 -26.69 -3.63 -8.42
CA ALA A 331 -25.59 -4.29 -7.71
C ALA A 331 -24.51 -3.30 -7.27
N GLN A 332 -24.22 -2.27 -8.10
CA GLN A 332 -23.29 -1.21 -7.71
C GLN A 332 -23.77 -0.41 -6.49
N ALA A 333 -25.08 -0.36 -6.23
CA ALA A 333 -25.62 0.29 -5.04
C ALA A 333 -25.11 -0.38 -3.74
N LEU A 334 -24.92 -1.70 -3.76
CA LEU A 334 -24.42 -2.49 -2.60
C LEU A 334 -22.98 -2.14 -2.21
N LEU A 335 -22.22 -1.53 -3.12
CA LEU A 335 -20.85 -1.07 -2.86
C LEU A 335 -20.83 0.22 -2.03
N ASN A 336 -21.95 0.92 -1.90
CA ASN A 336 -22.07 2.17 -1.17
C ASN A 336 -22.62 1.93 0.22
N ASN A 337 -21.98 2.53 1.21
CA ASN A 337 -22.47 2.49 2.58
C ASN A 337 -23.54 3.56 2.81
N PRO A 338 -24.81 3.21 3.08
CA PRO A 338 -25.87 4.18 3.32
C PRO A 338 -25.68 4.96 4.64
N LEU A 339 -24.81 4.48 5.54
CA LEU A 339 -24.48 5.15 6.80
C LEU A 339 -23.34 6.16 6.65
N TYR A 340 -22.73 6.28 5.47
CA TYR A 340 -21.60 7.18 5.27
C TYR A 340 -21.99 8.63 5.54
N ALA A 341 -21.35 9.24 6.53
CA ALA A 341 -21.51 10.63 6.85
C ALA A 341 -20.37 11.45 6.21
N GLU A 342 -20.61 11.98 5.00
CA GLU A 342 -19.66 12.90 4.39
C GLU A 342 -19.50 14.11 5.31
N LYS A 343 -18.27 14.38 5.78
CA LYS A 343 -18.01 15.60 6.55
C LYS A 343 -18.35 16.81 5.67
N PRO A 344 -19.14 17.78 6.17
CA PRO A 344 -19.44 18.97 5.40
C PRO A 344 -18.14 19.69 5.04
N LYS A 345 -17.95 20.00 3.75
CA LYS A 345 -16.81 20.80 3.28
C LYS A 345 -16.91 22.17 3.96
N LEU A 346 -15.98 22.50 4.86
CA LEU A 346 -15.93 23.84 5.45
C LEU A 346 -15.75 24.88 4.34
N ASP A 347 -16.73 25.78 4.21
CA ASP A 347 -16.66 26.93 3.32
C ASP A 347 -15.44 27.81 3.64
N LYS A 348 -14.89 28.46 2.61
CA LYS A 348 -13.71 29.34 2.71
C LYS A 348 -13.84 30.45 3.77
N LYS A 349 -15.05 30.81 4.20
CA LYS A 349 -15.30 31.81 5.26
C LYS A 349 -15.06 31.26 6.67
N THR A 350 -15.29 29.97 6.93
CA THR A 350 -15.16 29.36 8.26
C THR A 350 -13.70 28.94 8.57
N LYS A 351 -12.82 28.95 7.57
CA LYS A 351 -11.38 28.65 7.71
C LYS A 351 -10.60 29.65 8.58
N LEU A 352 -11.11 30.86 8.79
CA LEU A 352 -10.43 31.91 9.55
C LEU A 352 -10.66 31.81 11.07
N GLU A 353 -11.65 31.03 11.53
CA GLU A 353 -12.00 30.95 12.97
C GLU A 353 -11.63 29.59 13.63
N LEU A 354 -11.26 28.58 12.84
CA LEU A 354 -10.91 27.23 13.33
C LEU A 354 -9.42 26.87 13.14
N SER A 355 -8.52 27.86 13.02
CA SER A 355 -7.08 27.63 12.85
C SER A 355 -6.34 27.12 14.10
N SER A 356 -7.04 26.47 15.03
CA SER A 356 -6.45 25.78 16.17
C SER A 356 -7.18 24.47 16.44
N GLY A 357 -6.63 23.37 15.93
CA GLY A 357 -6.69 22.09 16.64
C GLY A 357 -7.88 21.15 16.38
N SER A 358 -8.51 21.14 15.21
CA SER A 358 -9.40 20.03 14.85
C SER A 358 -8.62 18.97 14.07
N SER A 359 -8.11 17.98 14.80
CA SER A 359 -7.47 16.81 14.21
C SER A 359 -8.56 15.94 13.55
N ASP A 360 -8.38 15.59 12.28
CA ASP A 360 -9.38 14.89 11.45
C ASP A 360 -9.44 13.37 11.71
N PHE A 361 -8.95 12.94 12.87
CA PHE A 361 -8.86 11.52 13.23
C PHE A 361 -10.20 10.96 13.65
N VAL A 362 -10.49 9.77 13.14
CA VAL A 362 -11.66 8.97 13.54
C VAL A 362 -11.25 7.77 14.39
N PHE A 363 -9.94 7.47 14.46
CA PHE A 363 -9.38 6.26 15.07
C PHE A 363 -8.35 6.59 16.13
#